data_AF-A0A087SEL2-F1
#
_entry.id   AF-A0A087SEL2-F1
#
_cell.length_a   1.000
_cell.length_b   1.000
_cell.length_c   1.000
_cell.angle_alpha   90.00
_cell.angle_beta   90.00
_cell.angle_gamma   90.00
#
_symmetry.space_group_name_H-M   'P 1'
#
loop_
_entity.id
_entity.type
_entity.pdbx_description
1 polymer ?
#
loop_
_entity_poly.entity_id
_entity_poly.type
_entity_poly.pdbx_seq_one_letter_code
_entity_poly.pdbx_strand_id
1 'polypeptide(L)'
;MIATVVYLPELFPVLSPQGKSDVGKEILYADRAKIFPWRPRVYPANRKLLMYSAIAQALFLAYGVFNPSLTLPIVYGAMGGAVGQLLKQNEINPPPPPGAEAGAGGGMKNVLRGFFLAFLATSLGCLFTFTIPDGIASATGRVLPFWFYQNQNTLLTLGTTVLNFLSVAFFR
;
A
#
# COMPACT_ATOMS: atom_id res chain seq x y z
N MET A 1 45.43 19.59 -49.96
CA MET A 1 46.50 19.79 -48.96
C MET A 1 45.82 19.74 -47.60
N ILE A 2 45.74 18.56 -46.97
CA ILE A 2 46.70 18.01 -45.98
C ILE A 2 46.74 18.93 -44.75
N ALA A 3 46.07 18.59 -43.64
CA ALA A 3 46.65 17.95 -42.43
C ALA A 3 45.59 18.13 -41.31
N THR A 4 45.31 17.29 -40.29
CA THR A 4 45.80 15.99 -39.83
C THR A 4 44.74 15.48 -38.84
N VAL A 5 44.34 14.22 -38.95
CA VAL A 5 43.50 13.52 -37.97
C VAL A 5 44.37 13.20 -36.75
N VAL A 6 44.09 13.82 -35.60
CA VAL A 6 44.67 13.41 -34.31
C VAL A 6 43.64 12.56 -33.58
N TYR A 7 43.85 11.25 -33.63
CA TYR A 7 43.15 10.27 -32.81
C TYR A 7 43.53 10.49 -31.33
N LEU A 8 42.54 10.77 -30.48
CA LEU A 8 42.65 10.67 -29.02
C LEU A 8 41.67 9.58 -28.56
N PRO A 9 42.10 8.31 -28.47
CA PRO A 9 41.20 7.20 -28.18
C PRO A 9 41.20 6.89 -26.67
N GLU A 10 40.83 7.81 -25.77
CA GLU A 10 40.91 7.49 -24.32
C GLU A 10 39.82 8.05 -23.37
N LEU A 11 38.70 8.61 -23.84
CA LEU A 11 37.76 9.25 -22.90
C LEU A 11 36.36 8.64 -22.74
N PHE A 12 36.04 7.53 -23.41
CA PHE A 12 34.79 6.83 -23.13
C PHE A 12 35.00 5.30 -23.18
N PRO A 13 35.30 4.64 -22.05
CA PRO A 13 35.07 3.22 -21.96
C PRO A 13 33.56 2.98 -22.05
N VAL A 14 33.13 2.26 -23.08
CA VAL A 14 31.80 1.67 -23.20
C VAL A 14 31.56 0.86 -21.91
N LEU A 15 30.73 1.40 -21.02
CA LEU A 15 30.38 0.73 -19.76
C LEU A 15 29.44 -0.44 -20.08
N SER A 16 30.02 -1.63 -20.21
CA SER A 16 29.28 -2.87 -19.95
C SER A 16 28.89 -2.91 -18.46
N PRO A 17 27.77 -3.54 -18.08
CA PRO A 17 27.25 -3.48 -16.69
C PRO A 17 28.08 -4.30 -15.68
N GLN A 18 29.28 -4.75 -16.06
CA GLN A 18 30.08 -5.73 -15.32
C GLN A 18 31.55 -5.29 -15.29
N GLY A 19 31.80 -4.10 -14.74
CA GLY A 19 33.15 -3.59 -14.51
C GLY A 19 33.25 -2.98 -13.13
N LYS A 20 34.04 -3.61 -12.24
CA LYS A 20 34.45 -3.05 -10.95
C LYS A 20 35.32 -1.81 -11.20
N SER A 21 34.73 -0.64 -11.37
CA SER A 21 35.41 0.63 -11.20
C SER A 21 35.29 1.06 -9.74
N ASP A 22 36.41 1.46 -9.13
CA ASP A 22 36.45 2.03 -7.78
C ASP A 22 35.88 3.46 -7.86
N VAL A 23 34.56 3.51 -7.99
CA VAL A 23 33.81 4.77 -8.02
C VAL A 23 33.71 5.25 -6.59
N GLY A 24 34.24 6.45 -6.33
CA GLY A 24 34.21 7.08 -5.00
C GLY A 24 32.82 6.97 -4.39
N LYS A 25 32.76 6.50 -3.13
CA LYS A 25 31.50 6.17 -2.40
C LYS A 25 30.43 7.25 -2.56
N GLU A 26 30.85 8.51 -2.62
CA GLU A 26 30.00 9.69 -2.77
C GLU A 26 29.13 9.65 -4.04
N ILE A 27 29.68 9.17 -5.17
CA ILE A 27 28.96 9.05 -6.44
C ILE A 27 28.06 7.80 -6.43
N LEU A 28 28.49 6.72 -5.78
CA LEU A 28 27.71 5.48 -5.63
C LEU A 28 26.47 5.64 -4.75
N TYR A 29 26.49 6.64 -3.86
CA TYR A 29 25.39 6.98 -2.95
C TYR A 29 24.64 8.26 -3.33
N ALA A 30 25.07 9.02 -4.35
CA ALA A 30 24.36 10.20 -4.83
C ALA A 30 22.93 9.84 -5.30
N ASP A 31 22.77 8.70 -5.97
CA ASP A 31 21.47 8.16 -6.39
C ASP A 31 20.66 7.52 -5.23
N ARG A 32 21.28 7.39 -4.05
CA ARG A 32 20.64 6.93 -2.81
C ARG A 32 20.40 8.07 -1.81
N ALA A 33 20.71 9.31 -2.17
CA ALA A 33 20.39 10.45 -1.33
C ALA A 33 18.87 10.49 -1.15
N LYS A 34 18.43 10.45 0.11
CA LYS A 34 17.00 10.40 0.44
C LYS A 34 16.42 11.80 0.28
N ILE A 35 16.14 12.20 -0.96
CA ILE A 35 15.62 13.54 -1.33
C ILE A 35 14.35 13.90 -0.53
N PHE A 36 13.57 12.91 -0.11
CA PHE A 36 12.41 13.09 0.77
C PHE A 36 12.52 12.30 2.09
N PRO A 37 12.47 12.97 3.26
CA PRO A 37 12.56 12.30 4.56
C PRO A 37 11.37 11.35 4.80
N TRP A 38 10.21 11.67 4.21
CA TRP A 38 8.93 10.96 4.34
C TRP A 38 8.63 10.11 3.10
N ARG A 39 9.37 9.01 2.89
CA ARG A 39 9.02 8.00 1.87
C ARG A 39 8.16 6.91 2.53
N PRO A 40 6.95 6.61 2.04
CA PRO A 40 6.22 5.42 2.49
C PRO A 40 7.10 4.19 2.24
N ARG A 41 7.42 3.47 3.32
CA ARG A 41 8.27 2.28 3.22
C ARG A 41 7.41 1.13 2.72
N VAL A 42 7.53 0.82 1.43
CA VAL A 42 6.89 -0.35 0.84
C VAL A 42 7.51 -1.58 1.48
N TYR A 43 6.68 -2.43 2.07
CA TYR A 43 7.08 -3.73 2.59
C TYR A 43 6.12 -4.77 2.03
N PRO A 44 6.51 -5.55 1.00
CA PRO A 44 5.64 -6.57 0.44
C PRO A 44 5.34 -7.63 1.51
N ALA A 45 4.06 -7.95 1.69
CA ALA A 45 3.66 -8.97 2.65
C ALA A 45 4.14 -10.37 2.23
N ASN A 46 4.29 -11.26 3.22
CA ASN A 46 4.57 -12.67 3.00
C ASN A 46 3.51 -13.29 2.06
N ARG A 47 3.93 -14.17 1.14
CA ARG A 47 3.05 -14.82 0.16
C ARG A 47 1.86 -15.54 0.81
N LYS A 48 2.08 -16.19 1.96
CA LYS A 48 1.01 -16.86 2.70
C LYS A 48 -0.02 -15.85 3.24
N LEU A 49 0.46 -14.79 3.90
CA LEU A 49 -0.39 -13.74 4.44
C LEU A 49 -1.20 -13.02 3.35
N LEU A 50 -0.56 -12.74 2.21
CA LEU A 50 -1.20 -12.13 1.05
C LEU A 50 -2.29 -13.02 0.46
N MET A 51 -2.09 -14.33 0.41
CA MET A 51 -3.11 -15.27 -0.05
C MET A 51 -4.31 -15.32 0.91
N TYR A 52 -4.07 -15.41 2.22
CA TYR A 52 -5.16 -15.42 3.21
C TYR A 52 -5.94 -14.10 3.23
N SER A 53 -5.24 -12.96 3.12
CA SER A 53 -5.91 -11.66 3.05
C SER A 53 -6.70 -11.50 1.75
N ALA A 54 -6.18 -11.96 0.61
CA ALA A 54 -6.92 -11.95 -0.66
C ALA A 54 -8.20 -12.78 -0.57
N ILE A 55 -8.13 -14.00 -0.04
CA ILE A 55 -9.30 -14.88 0.12
C ILE A 55 -10.32 -14.24 1.06
N ALA A 56 -9.90 -13.73 2.22
CA ALA A 56 -10.79 -13.10 3.18
C ALA A 56 -11.51 -11.88 2.56
N GLN A 57 -10.76 -10.99 1.89
CA GLN A 57 -11.34 -9.80 1.26
C GLN A 57 -12.26 -10.16 0.08
N ALA A 58 -11.94 -11.20 -0.69
CA ALA A 58 -12.80 -11.70 -1.76
C ALA A 58 -14.13 -12.28 -1.22
N LEU A 59 -14.08 -12.99 -0.09
CA LEU A 59 -15.29 -13.51 0.56
C LEU A 59 -16.20 -12.39 1.07
N PHE A 60 -15.63 -11.36 1.71
CA PHE A 60 -16.40 -10.21 2.17
C PHE A 60 -16.97 -9.38 1.01
N LEU A 61 -16.22 -9.26 -0.08
CA LEU A 61 -16.72 -8.63 -1.30
C LEU A 61 -17.90 -9.41 -1.89
N ALA A 62 -17.75 -10.74 -2.05
CA ALA A 62 -18.82 -11.59 -2.53
C ALA A 62 -20.07 -11.47 -1.65
N TYR A 63 -19.90 -11.45 -0.33
CA TYR A 63 -21.00 -11.29 0.62
C TYR A 63 -21.76 -9.96 0.43
N GLY A 64 -21.05 -8.85 0.20
CA GLY A 64 -21.67 -7.54 -0.08
C GLY A 64 -22.27 -7.38 -1.48
N VAL A 65 -21.82 -8.18 -2.45
CA VAL A 65 -22.45 -8.26 -3.78
C VAL A 65 -23.77 -9.02 -3.72
N PHE A 66 -23.83 -10.13 -2.98
CA PHE A 66 -25.06 -10.91 -2.83
C PHE A 66 -26.08 -10.23 -1.89
N ASN A 67 -25.63 -9.38 -0.97
CA ASN A 67 -26.49 -8.70 0.00
C ASN A 67 -26.27 -7.17 0.00
N PRO A 68 -26.73 -6.45 -1.04
CA PRO A 68 -26.47 -5.02 -1.22
C PRO A 68 -27.17 -4.12 -0.18
N SER A 69 -28.14 -4.64 0.57
CA SER A 69 -28.82 -3.89 1.64
C SER A 69 -28.04 -3.86 2.96
N LEU A 70 -27.04 -4.74 3.13
CA LEU A 70 -26.33 -4.90 4.40
C LEU A 70 -25.05 -4.06 4.44
N THR A 71 -24.81 -3.42 5.58
CA THR A 71 -23.56 -2.68 5.86
C THR A 71 -22.50 -3.55 6.56
N LEU A 72 -22.89 -4.70 7.08
CA LEU A 72 -22.00 -5.68 7.72
C LEU A 72 -20.78 -6.09 6.87
N PRO A 73 -20.90 -6.32 5.54
CA PRO A 73 -19.75 -6.67 4.70
C PRO A 73 -18.62 -5.62 4.75
N ILE A 74 -18.99 -4.34 4.89
CA ILE A 74 -18.03 -3.22 5.00
C ILE A 74 -17.24 -3.33 6.29
N VAL A 75 -17.92 -3.60 7.41
CA VAL A 75 -17.30 -3.76 8.73
C VAL A 75 -16.41 -5.00 8.77
N TYR A 76 -16.87 -6.13 8.23
CA TYR A 76 -16.08 -7.35 8.18
C TYR A 76 -14.85 -7.22 7.26
N GLY A 77 -14.98 -6.54 6.12
CA GLY A 77 -13.84 -6.20 5.26
C GLY A 77 -12.79 -5.35 5.98
N ALA A 78 -13.22 -4.35 6.74
CA ALA A 78 -12.34 -3.51 7.56
C ALA A 78 -11.66 -4.31 8.68
N MET A 79 -12.41 -5.18 9.37
CA MET A 79 -11.85 -6.07 10.40
C MET A 79 -10.84 -7.07 9.83
N GLY A 80 -11.15 -7.69 8.70
CA GLY A 80 -10.23 -8.59 7.99
C GLY A 80 -8.95 -7.88 7.55
N GLY A 81 -9.07 -6.61 7.12
CA GLY A 81 -7.94 -5.74 6.81
C GLY A 81 -7.08 -5.44 8.05
N ALA A 82 -7.72 -5.07 9.16
CA ALA A 82 -7.04 -4.82 10.43
C ALA A 82 -6.27 -6.06 10.90
N VAL A 83 -6.89 -7.24 10.93
CA VAL A 83 -6.22 -8.49 11.32
C VAL A 83 -5.02 -8.78 10.40
N GLY A 84 -5.18 -8.62 9.08
CA GLY A 84 -4.08 -8.79 8.13
C GLY A 84 -2.91 -7.85 8.41
N GLN A 85 -3.20 -6.58 8.74
CA GLN A 85 -2.17 -5.60 9.10
C GLN A 85 -1.52 -5.88 10.45
N LEU A 86 -2.27 -6.37 11.44
CA LEU A 86 -1.73 -6.78 12.73
C LEU A 86 -0.74 -7.92 12.58
N LEU A 87 -1.10 -8.95 11.82
CA LEU A 87 -0.22 -10.09 11.55
C LEU A 87 1.06 -9.62 10.84
N LYS A 88 0.92 -8.76 9.83
CA LYS A 88 2.05 -8.15 9.12
C LYS A 88 2.96 -7.36 10.06
N GLN A 89 2.39 -6.58 10.96
CA GLN A 89 3.18 -5.75 11.87
C GLN A 89 3.88 -6.55 12.96
N ASN A 90 3.30 -7.67 13.39
CA ASN A 90 3.95 -8.61 14.29
C ASN A 90 5.12 -9.34 13.62
N GLU A 91 5.06 -9.61 12.31
CA GLU A 91 6.22 -10.14 11.56
C GLU A 91 7.36 -9.10 11.47
N ILE A 92 7.00 -7.83 11.33
CA ILE A 92 7.96 -6.73 11.13
C ILE A 92 8.63 -6.27 12.43
N ASN A 93 7.84 -6.10 13.50
CA ASN A 93 8.32 -5.75 14.83
C ASN A 93 7.79 -6.82 15.80
N PRO A 94 8.48 -7.95 15.98
CA PRO A 94 7.99 -9.01 16.85
C PRO A 94 7.75 -8.47 18.26
N PRO A 95 6.59 -8.76 18.88
CA PRO A 95 6.37 -8.39 20.26
C PRO A 95 7.41 -9.09 21.15
N PRO A 96 7.83 -8.46 22.25
CA PRO A 96 8.75 -9.10 23.19
C PRO A 96 8.12 -10.39 23.74
N PRO A 97 8.94 -11.42 24.05
CA PRO A 97 8.43 -12.65 24.64
C PRO A 97 7.72 -12.39 25.97
N PRO A 98 6.65 -13.15 26.29
CA PRO A 98 5.93 -13.01 27.55
C PRO A 98 6.91 -13.21 28.72
N GLY A 99 7.09 -12.18 29.55
CA GLY A 99 8.01 -12.18 30.70
C GLY A 99 9.24 -11.27 30.57
N ALA A 100 9.49 -10.65 29.41
CA ALA A 100 10.52 -9.63 29.28
C ALA A 100 9.99 -8.25 29.71
N GLU A 101 10.46 -7.73 30.84
CA GLU A 101 10.10 -6.41 31.38
C GLU A 101 10.44 -5.23 30.43
N ALA A 102 11.28 -5.47 29.42
CA ALA A 102 11.80 -4.46 28.51
C ALA A 102 10.85 -4.02 27.36
N GLY A 103 9.57 -4.42 27.34
CA GLY A 103 8.75 -4.14 26.15
C GLY A 103 7.23 -4.08 26.32
N ALA A 104 6.72 -3.67 27.48
CA ALA A 104 5.29 -3.58 27.80
C ALA A 104 4.43 -2.69 26.84
N GLY A 105 5.03 -1.98 25.88
CA GLY A 105 4.31 -1.16 24.88
C GLY A 105 4.47 -1.59 23.43
N GLY A 106 5.32 -2.58 23.12
CA GLY A 106 5.64 -2.96 21.73
C GLY A 106 4.44 -3.54 20.99
N GLY A 107 3.70 -4.44 21.66
CA GLY A 107 2.49 -5.05 21.11
C GLY A 107 1.38 -4.03 20.84
N MET A 108 1.07 -3.16 21.81
CA MET A 108 0.03 -2.13 21.66
C MET A 108 0.35 -1.16 20.51
N LYS A 109 1.63 -0.82 20.32
CA LYS A 109 2.06 0.05 19.22
C LYS A 109 1.84 -0.57 17.85
N ASN A 110 2.05 -1.89 17.71
CA ASN A 110 1.68 -2.62 16.50
C ASN A 110 0.15 -2.74 16.36
N VAL A 111 -0.58 -2.90 17.47
CA VAL A 111 -2.04 -2.94 17.39
C VAL A 111 -2.62 -1.64 16.84
N LEU A 112 -2.19 -0.52 17.41
CA LEU A 112 -2.62 0.81 17.00
C LEU A 112 -2.22 1.09 15.55
N ARG A 113 -0.97 0.82 15.17
CA ARG A 113 -0.51 1.05 13.80
C ARG A 113 -1.32 0.22 12.81
N GLY A 114 -1.53 -1.07 13.07
CA GLY A 114 -2.27 -1.96 12.17
C GLY A 114 -3.73 -1.50 12.01
N PHE A 115 -4.36 -1.10 13.11
CA PHE A 115 -5.71 -0.55 13.10
C PHE A 115 -5.81 0.78 12.36
N PHE A 116 -4.87 1.71 12.58
CA PHE A 116 -4.85 3.00 11.86
C PHE A 116 -4.63 2.83 10.36
N LEU A 117 -3.79 1.87 9.95
CA LEU A 117 -3.58 1.55 8.53
C LEU A 117 -4.85 0.97 7.89
N ALA A 118 -5.54 0.07 8.58
CA ALA A 118 -6.80 -0.49 8.11
C ALA A 118 -7.93 0.55 8.09
N PHE A 119 -8.00 1.41 9.11
CA PHE A 119 -8.95 2.52 9.15
C PHE A 119 -8.71 3.50 8.00
N LEU A 120 -7.46 3.93 7.79
CA LEU A 120 -7.10 4.80 6.68
C LEU A 120 -7.43 4.16 5.32
N ALA A 121 -7.11 2.87 5.14
CA ALA A 121 -7.44 2.14 3.93
C ALA A 121 -8.97 2.06 3.70
N THR A 122 -9.74 1.85 4.76
CA THR A 122 -11.20 1.79 4.72
C THR A 122 -11.79 3.16 4.39
N SER A 123 -11.34 4.23 5.06
CA SER A 123 -11.78 5.60 4.81
C SER A 123 -11.45 6.04 3.38
N LEU A 124 -10.22 5.79 2.91
CA LEU A 124 -9.85 6.04 1.51
C LEU A 124 -10.70 5.22 0.56
N GLY A 125 -11.04 3.97 0.92
CA GLY A 125 -11.83 3.07 0.10
C GLY A 125 -13.21 3.63 -0.16
N CYS A 126 -13.92 4.00 0.91
CA CYS A 126 -15.22 4.65 0.85
C CYS A 126 -15.16 5.99 0.09
N LEU A 127 -14.09 6.76 0.33
CA LEU A 127 -13.92 8.09 -0.25
C LEU A 127 -13.73 8.01 -1.76
N PHE A 128 -12.92 7.08 -2.27
CA PHE A 128 -12.70 6.92 -3.71
C PHE A 128 -13.88 6.28 -4.44
N THR A 129 -14.59 5.34 -3.83
CA THR A 129 -15.66 4.61 -4.55
C THR A 129 -17.01 5.29 -4.54
N PHE A 130 -17.32 6.08 -3.52
CA PHE A 130 -18.64 6.71 -3.40
C PHE A 130 -18.56 8.23 -3.20
N THR A 131 -17.76 8.71 -2.24
CA THR A 131 -17.78 10.13 -1.82
C THR A 131 -17.20 11.08 -2.87
N ILE A 132 -16.09 10.73 -3.54
CA ILE A 132 -15.50 11.56 -4.59
C ILE A 132 -16.42 11.67 -5.81
N PRO A 133 -16.92 10.56 -6.40
CA PRO A 133 -17.83 10.66 -7.54
C PRO A 133 -19.06 11.51 -7.23
N ASP A 134 -19.67 11.32 -6.06
CA ASP A 134 -20.85 12.08 -5.64
C ASP A 134 -20.51 13.56 -5.38
N GLY A 135 -19.35 13.85 -4.78
CA GLY A 135 -18.86 15.22 -4.57
C GLY A 135 -18.57 15.95 -5.88
N ILE A 136 -18.01 15.28 -6.88
CA ILE A 136 -17.77 15.85 -8.22
C ILE A 136 -19.09 16.12 -8.93
N ALA A 137 -20.05 15.19 -8.84
CA ALA A 137 -21.37 15.37 -9.43
C ALA A 137 -22.10 16.58 -8.81
N SER A 138 -22.09 16.67 -7.48
CA SER A 138 -22.63 17.81 -6.75
C SER A 138 -21.96 19.13 -7.13
N ALA A 139 -20.62 19.17 -7.21
CA ALA A 139 -19.86 20.36 -7.59
C ALA A 139 -20.11 20.83 -9.03
N THR A 140 -20.48 19.91 -9.92
CA THR A 140 -20.80 20.21 -11.33
C THR A 140 -22.29 20.44 -11.58
N GLY A 141 -23.13 20.39 -10.53
CA GLY A 141 -24.59 20.51 -10.64
C GLY A 141 -25.23 19.35 -11.40
N ARG A 142 -24.54 18.21 -11.52
CA ARG A 142 -25.02 17.01 -12.22
C ARG A 142 -25.44 15.96 -11.21
N VAL A 143 -26.36 15.10 -11.62
CA VAL A 143 -26.82 13.97 -10.80
C VAL A 143 -26.23 12.69 -11.36
N LEU A 144 -25.71 11.83 -10.49
CA LEU A 144 -25.25 10.51 -10.91
C LEU A 144 -26.44 9.61 -11.28
N PRO A 145 -26.25 8.62 -12.16
CA PRO A 145 -27.31 7.69 -12.52
C PRO A 145 -27.90 6.96 -11.31
N PHE A 146 -29.19 6.62 -11.36
CA PHE A 146 -29.90 5.95 -10.26
C PHE A 146 -29.22 4.66 -9.76
N TRP A 147 -28.61 3.88 -10.67
CA TRP A 147 -27.90 2.65 -10.31
C TRP A 147 -26.73 2.90 -9.35
N PHE A 148 -26.13 4.09 -9.35
CA PHE A 148 -25.03 4.44 -8.44
C PHE A 148 -25.52 4.52 -6.99
N TYR A 149 -26.65 5.19 -6.77
CA TYR A 149 -27.26 5.33 -5.45
C TYR A 149 -27.85 4.01 -4.95
N GLN A 150 -28.45 3.21 -5.84
CA GLN A 150 -28.99 1.89 -5.49
C GLN A 150 -27.89 0.92 -5.01
N ASN A 151 -26.68 1.03 -5.57
CA ASN A 151 -25.56 0.14 -5.26
C ASN A 151 -24.54 0.76 -4.29
N GLN A 152 -24.94 1.78 -3.51
CA GLN A 152 -24.06 2.48 -2.58
C GLN A 152 -23.26 1.52 -1.68
N ASN A 153 -23.93 0.59 -0.98
CA ASN A 153 -23.25 -0.32 -0.07
C ASN A 153 -22.30 -1.29 -0.78
N THR A 154 -22.63 -1.72 -1.99
CA THR A 154 -21.78 -2.60 -2.80
C THR A 154 -20.52 -1.85 -3.26
N LEU A 155 -20.66 -0.59 -3.69
CA LEU A 155 -19.54 0.28 -4.06
C LEU A 155 -18.63 0.59 -2.85
N LEU A 156 -19.23 0.83 -1.68
CA LEU A 156 -18.48 1.01 -0.45
C LEU A 156 -17.72 -0.27 -0.06
N THR A 157 -18.37 -1.43 -0.15
CA THR A 157 -17.75 -2.74 0.13
C THR A 157 -16.60 -3.04 -0.84
N LEU A 158 -16.76 -2.69 -2.12
CA LEU A 158 -15.68 -2.81 -3.12
C LEU A 158 -14.49 -1.93 -2.75
N GLY A 159 -14.74 -0.67 -2.40
CA GLY A 159 -13.69 0.26 -1.98
C GLY A 159 -12.93 -0.22 -0.75
N THR A 160 -13.65 -0.65 0.28
CA THR A 160 -13.04 -1.11 1.53
C THR A 160 -12.23 -2.39 1.34
N THR A 161 -12.77 -3.40 0.67
CA THR A 161 -12.10 -4.69 0.49
C THR A 161 -10.84 -4.56 -0.38
N VAL A 162 -10.91 -3.81 -1.49
CA VAL A 162 -9.78 -3.58 -2.40
C VAL A 162 -8.67 -2.77 -1.72
N LEU A 163 -8.98 -1.64 -1.08
CA LEU A 163 -7.94 -0.84 -0.44
C LEU A 163 -7.38 -1.51 0.82
N ASN A 164 -8.18 -2.27 1.58
CA ASN A 164 -7.64 -3.06 2.68
C ASN A 164 -6.69 -4.14 2.16
N PHE A 165 -7.03 -4.84 1.07
CA PHE A 165 -6.10 -5.79 0.44
C PHE A 165 -4.81 -5.11 -0.02
N LEU A 166 -4.90 -4.00 -0.75
CA LEU A 166 -3.73 -3.25 -1.21
C LEU A 166 -2.87 -2.74 -0.05
N SER A 167 -3.49 -2.30 1.03
CA SER A 167 -2.76 -1.84 2.20
C SER A 167 -2.00 -2.96 2.89
N VAL A 168 -2.60 -4.15 3.02
CA VAL A 168 -1.90 -5.33 3.52
C VAL A 168 -0.79 -5.74 2.56
N ALA A 169 -1.01 -5.66 1.24
CA ALA A 169 -0.03 -6.05 0.25
C ALA A 169 1.22 -5.16 0.27
N PHE A 170 1.07 -3.83 0.33
CA PHE A 170 2.16 -2.88 0.05
C PHE A 170 2.57 -1.97 1.21
N PHE A 171 1.66 -1.58 2.10
CA PHE A 171 1.91 -0.53 3.10
C PHE A 171 2.38 -1.09 4.46
N ARG A 172 3.17 -0.30 5.19
CA ARG A 172 3.73 -0.60 6.51
C ARG A 172 3.42 0.51 7.49
#